data_AF-A0A0R1XGP9-F1
#
_entry.id   AF-A0A0R1XGP9-F1
#
_cell.length_a   1.000
_cell.length_b   1.000
_cell.length_c   1.000
_cell.angle_alpha   90.00
_cell.angle_beta   90.00
_cell.angle_gamma   90.00
#
_symmetry.space_group_name_H-M   'P 1'
#
loop_
_entity.id
_entity.type
_entity.pdbx_description
1 polymer ?
#
loop_
_entity_poly.entity_id
_entity_poly.type
_entity_poly.pdbx_seq_one_letter_code
_entity_poly.pdbx_strand_id
1 'polypeptide(L)'
;MSEEKLYAVKNDKGEYWFTVSKENAENEAKDHGGHVVTLVEEPKKAVLTKEQAETVKSAHGSKWPALLIDNDASGSKHEEELLMNAYVNGYTVEKDKKYNVKVPYADYTWYLKTPDGKLDTIFVKGLSKGFGGYPDGIELTNDDIEKFGLQDCEKEEVTDDEQ
;
A
#
# COMPACT_ATOMS: atom_id res chain seq x y z
N MET A 1 15.26 -12.07 10.31
CA MET A 1 14.14 -13.03 10.27
C MET A 1 14.74 -14.40 10.44
N SER A 2 14.45 -15.10 11.54
CA SER A 2 14.77 -16.52 11.66
C SER A 2 13.84 -17.28 10.71
N GLU A 3 14.37 -18.10 9.80
CA GLU A 3 13.58 -18.94 8.90
C GLU A 3 12.94 -20.11 9.67
N GLU A 4 12.04 -19.83 10.61
CA GLU A 4 11.26 -20.88 11.25
C GLU A 4 10.30 -21.48 10.20
N LYS A 5 10.55 -22.73 9.82
CA LYS A 5 9.76 -23.46 8.83
C LYS A 5 8.74 -24.32 9.57
N LEU A 6 7.46 -24.11 9.27
CA LEU A 6 6.39 -24.97 9.74
C LEU A 6 6.03 -25.94 8.61
N TYR A 7 6.03 -27.23 8.91
CA TYR A 7 5.66 -28.27 7.96
C TYR A 7 4.22 -28.71 8.24
N ALA A 8 3.42 -28.80 7.18
CA ALA A 8 2.08 -29.36 7.19
C ALA A 8 2.09 -30.69 6.45
N VAL A 9 1.52 -31.73 7.05
CA VAL A 9 1.31 -33.04 6.40
C VAL A 9 -0.16 -33.21 6.13
N LYS A 10 -0.54 -33.49 4.89
CA LYS A 10 -1.91 -33.84 4.53
C LYS A 10 -1.96 -35.27 4.01
N ASN A 11 -2.83 -36.11 4.59
CA ASN A 11 -3.07 -37.45 4.08
C ASN A 11 -4.25 -37.52 3.11
N ASP A 12 -4.44 -38.71 2.52
CA ASP A 12 -5.53 -39.01 1.58
C ASP A 12 -6.93 -38.90 2.20
N LYS A 13 -7.03 -38.96 3.52
CA LYS A 13 -8.30 -38.78 4.27
C LYS A 13 -8.63 -37.30 4.53
N GLY A 14 -7.72 -36.39 4.19
CA GLY A 14 -7.87 -34.96 4.45
C GLY A 14 -7.54 -34.54 5.88
N GLU A 15 -6.85 -35.38 6.66
CA GLU A 15 -6.33 -35.05 7.98
C GLU A 15 -5.02 -34.24 7.85
N TYR A 16 -4.78 -33.37 8.83
CA TYR A 16 -3.64 -32.44 8.83
C TYR A 16 -2.81 -32.57 10.12
N TRP A 17 -1.49 -32.60 9.97
CA TRP A 17 -0.53 -32.48 11.06
C TRP A 17 0.42 -31.31 10.84
N PHE A 18 0.83 -30.63 11.91
CA PHE A 18 1.75 -29.52 11.86
C PHE A 18 2.96 -29.78 12.76
N THR A 19 4.16 -29.52 12.26
CA THR A 19 5.40 -29.72 13.01
C THR A 19 6.49 -28.80 12.51
N VAL A 20 7.41 -28.39 13.39
CA VAL A 20 8.62 -27.63 13.02
C VAL A 20 9.79 -28.54 12.64
N SER A 21 9.66 -29.86 12.89
CA SER A 21 10.67 -30.86 12.51
C SER A 21 10.32 -31.46 11.15
N LYS A 22 11.21 -31.25 10.18
CA LYS A 22 11.11 -31.87 8.84
C LYS A 22 11.07 -33.40 8.92
N GLU A 23 11.90 -33.99 9.79
CA GLU A 23 11.97 -35.45 9.95
C GLU A 23 10.64 -36.01 10.47
N ASN A 24 10.03 -35.34 11.46
CA ASN A 24 8.72 -35.76 11.96
C ASN A 24 7.66 -35.63 10.86
N ALA A 25 7.68 -34.56 10.08
CA ALA A 25 6.73 -34.39 8.98
C ALA A 25 6.86 -35.50 7.94
N GLU A 26 8.09 -35.87 7.58
CA GLU A 26 8.36 -36.94 6.62
C GLU A 26 7.95 -38.32 7.16
N ASN A 27 8.10 -38.57 8.46
CA ASN A 27 7.65 -39.82 9.09
C ASN A 27 6.12 -39.91 9.09
N GLU A 28 5.42 -38.86 9.53
CA GLU A 28 3.95 -38.79 9.48
C GLU A 28 3.42 -38.96 8.05
N ALA A 29 4.07 -38.34 7.07
CA ALA A 29 3.73 -38.49 5.67
C ALA A 29 3.90 -39.96 5.19
N LYS A 30 4.96 -40.65 5.60
CA LYS A 30 5.17 -42.07 5.25
C LYS A 30 4.13 -42.98 5.91
N ASP A 31 3.87 -42.77 7.20
CA ASP A 31 2.99 -43.63 7.99
C ASP A 31 1.52 -43.49 7.59
N HIS A 32 1.13 -42.29 7.13
CA HIS A 32 -0.25 -41.98 6.77
C HIS A 32 -0.50 -41.79 5.26
N GLY A 33 0.51 -42.06 4.42
CA GLY A 33 0.40 -41.88 2.96
C GLY A 33 0.17 -40.43 2.55
N GLY A 34 0.71 -39.47 3.30
CA GLY A 34 0.55 -38.04 3.07
C GLY A 34 1.69 -37.37 2.31
N HIS A 35 1.54 -36.06 2.10
CA HIS A 35 2.57 -35.21 1.52
C HIS A 35 2.93 -34.07 2.48
N VAL A 36 4.23 -33.79 2.60
CA VAL A 36 4.76 -32.69 3.40
C VAL A 36 4.79 -31.41 2.58
N VAL A 37 4.18 -30.35 3.08
CA VAL A 37 4.23 -28.99 2.53
C VAL A 37 4.90 -28.09 3.55
N THR A 38 5.77 -27.18 3.11
CA THR A 38 6.35 -26.15 3.98
C THR A 38 5.48 -24.90 3.93
N LEU A 39 4.99 -24.48 5.10
CA LEU A 39 4.38 -23.19 5.31
C LEU A 39 5.48 -22.16 5.58
N VAL A 40 5.39 -21.04 4.87
CA VAL A 40 6.25 -19.88 5.03
C VAL A 40 5.39 -18.71 5.48
N GLU A 41 5.99 -17.76 6.19
CA GLU A 41 5.32 -16.51 6.52
C GLU A 41 4.86 -15.80 5.23
N GLU A 42 3.72 -15.09 5.31
CA GLU A 42 3.24 -14.29 4.18
C GLU A 42 4.34 -13.31 3.76
N PRO A 43 4.72 -13.27 2.47
CA PRO A 43 5.80 -12.41 2.02
C PRO A 43 5.45 -10.95 2.28
N LYS A 44 6.46 -10.14 2.61
CA LYS A 44 6.29 -8.70 2.80
C LYS A 44 5.77 -8.08 1.50
N LYS A 45 4.59 -7.46 1.57
CA LYS A 45 3.98 -6.74 0.44
C LYS A 45 4.80 -5.50 0.09
N ALA A 46 4.90 -5.23 -1.22
CA ALA A 46 5.50 -4.01 -1.72
C ALA A 46 4.57 -2.81 -1.44
N VAL A 47 5.14 -1.64 -1.17
CA VAL A 47 4.38 -0.38 -1.10
C VAL A 47 4.55 0.32 -2.44
N LEU A 48 3.43 0.59 -3.12
CA LEU A 48 3.40 1.17 -4.46
C LEU A 48 2.66 2.50 -4.49
N THR A 49 3.02 3.37 -5.43
CA THR A 49 2.18 4.49 -5.83
C THR A 49 0.91 3.98 -6.55
N LYS A 50 -0.07 4.87 -6.75
CA LYS A 50 -1.29 4.54 -7.50
C LYS A 50 -0.99 4.10 -8.94
N GLU A 51 -0.05 4.77 -9.61
CA GLU A 51 0.32 4.46 -10.99
C GLU A 51 0.98 3.09 -11.09
N GLN A 52 1.96 2.82 -10.22
CA GLN A 52 2.63 1.52 -10.10
C GLN A 52 1.63 0.38 -9.82
N ALA A 53 0.64 0.63 -8.95
CA ALA A 53 -0.40 -0.34 -8.64
C ALA A 53 -1.28 -0.69 -9.85
N GLU A 54 -1.65 0.30 -10.68
CA GLU A 54 -2.40 0.06 -11.91
C GLU A 54 -1.58 -0.70 -12.96
N THR A 55 -0.27 -0.47 -13.04
CA THR A 55 0.66 -1.30 -13.83
C THR A 55 0.62 -2.77 -13.41
N VAL A 56 0.79 -3.07 -12.12
CA VAL A 56 0.78 -4.45 -11.60
C VAL A 56 -0.57 -5.13 -11.85
N LYS A 57 -1.67 -4.40 -11.63
CA LYS A 57 -3.03 -4.88 -11.91
C LYS A 57 -3.25 -5.17 -13.40
N SER A 58 -2.73 -4.32 -14.28
CA SER A 58 -2.79 -4.52 -15.73
C SER A 58 -1.95 -5.73 -16.17
N ALA A 59 -0.79 -5.93 -15.54
CA ALA A 59 0.06 -7.09 -15.79
C ALA A 59 -0.68 -8.41 -15.52
N HIS A 60 -1.48 -8.50 -14.45
CA HIS A 60 -2.24 -9.73 -14.13
C HIS A 60 -3.26 -10.12 -15.22
N GLY A 61 -3.77 -9.15 -15.98
CA GLY A 61 -4.65 -9.39 -17.12
C GLY A 61 -3.92 -9.56 -18.46
N SER A 62 -2.61 -9.36 -18.49
CA SER A 62 -1.81 -9.35 -19.71
C SER A 62 -1.40 -10.76 -20.14
N LYS A 63 -1.30 -10.98 -21.45
CA LYS A 63 -0.69 -12.17 -22.03
C LYS A 63 0.82 -12.24 -21.75
N TRP A 64 1.45 -11.08 -21.52
CA TRP A 64 2.90 -10.94 -21.34
C TRP A 64 3.19 -10.01 -20.14
N PRO A 65 2.92 -10.46 -18.89
CA PRO A 65 3.05 -9.63 -17.69
C PRO A 65 4.47 -9.07 -17.51
N ALA A 66 5.49 -9.90 -17.69
CA ALA A 66 6.89 -9.47 -17.52
C ALA A 66 7.30 -8.36 -18.50
N LEU A 67 6.85 -8.43 -19.76
CA LEU A 67 7.14 -7.39 -20.76
C LEU A 67 6.42 -6.07 -20.43
N LEU A 68 5.21 -6.14 -19.89
CA LEU A 68 4.47 -4.94 -19.47
C LEU A 68 5.19 -4.24 -18.32
N ILE A 69 5.61 -5.00 -17.31
CA ILE A 69 6.34 -4.47 -16.16
C ILE A 69 7.69 -3.86 -16.58
N ASP A 70 8.44 -4.52 -17.45
CA ASP A 70 9.73 -4.01 -17.97
C ASP A 70 9.56 -2.69 -18.73
N ASN A 71 8.53 -2.59 -19.59
CA ASN A 71 8.23 -1.37 -20.33
C ASN A 71 7.86 -0.21 -19.39
N ASP A 72 6.98 -0.45 -18.42
CA ASP A 72 6.54 0.59 -17.48
C ASP A 72 7.66 1.02 -16.53
N ALA A 73 8.54 0.10 -16.14
CA ALA A 73 9.75 0.40 -15.39
C ALA A 73 10.74 1.30 -16.16
N SER A 74 10.54 1.53 -17.45
CA SER A 74 11.33 2.44 -18.28
C SER A 74 12.85 2.17 -18.23
N GLY A 75 13.23 0.90 -18.06
CA GLY A 75 14.62 0.46 -17.93
C GLY A 75 15.24 0.69 -16.55
N SER A 76 14.48 1.15 -15.55
CA SER A 76 14.92 1.20 -14.16
C SER A 76 14.85 -0.19 -13.54
N LYS A 77 16.01 -0.81 -13.32
CA LYS A 77 16.11 -2.11 -12.64
C LYS A 77 15.47 -2.12 -11.25
N HIS A 78 15.56 -0.99 -10.55
CA HIS A 78 14.97 -0.86 -9.22
C HIS A 78 13.44 -0.87 -9.29
N GLU A 79 12.88 -0.17 -10.28
CA GLU A 79 11.44 -0.09 -10.51
C GLU A 79 10.88 -1.43 -10.98
N GLU A 80 11.57 -2.08 -11.92
CA GLU A 80 11.21 -3.42 -12.40
C GLU A 80 11.21 -4.43 -11.25
N GLU A 81 12.24 -4.43 -10.40
CA GLU A 81 12.32 -5.30 -9.22
C GLU A 81 11.18 -5.03 -8.23
N LEU A 82 10.84 -3.76 -7.98
CA LEU A 82 9.72 -3.38 -7.11
C LEU A 82 8.39 -3.90 -7.65
N LEU A 83 8.09 -3.67 -8.93
CA LEU A 83 6.87 -4.08 -9.59
C LEU A 83 6.75 -5.61 -9.73
N MET A 84 7.86 -6.30 -10.00
CA MET A 84 7.90 -7.76 -10.03
C MET A 84 7.65 -8.37 -8.64
N ASN A 85 8.24 -7.78 -7.59
CA ASN A 85 7.99 -8.20 -6.22
C ASN A 85 6.52 -7.98 -5.83
N ALA A 86 5.94 -6.84 -6.22
CA ALA A 86 4.52 -6.54 -6.01
C ALA A 86 3.60 -7.52 -6.74
N TYR A 87 3.93 -7.87 -7.99
CA TYR A 87 3.17 -8.82 -8.80
C TYR A 87 3.12 -10.23 -8.19
N VAL A 88 4.23 -10.68 -7.58
CA VAL A 88 4.34 -12.03 -7.01
C VAL A 88 3.82 -12.09 -5.57
N ASN A 89 4.20 -11.12 -4.74
CA ASN A 89 3.95 -11.15 -3.29
C ASN A 89 2.73 -10.31 -2.87
N GLY A 90 2.14 -9.58 -3.81
CA GLY A 90 1.11 -8.58 -3.53
C GLY A 90 1.69 -7.22 -3.11
N TYR A 91 0.81 -6.24 -3.04
CA TYR A 91 1.18 -4.86 -2.70
C TYR A 91 0.12 -4.15 -1.85
N THR A 92 0.53 -3.05 -1.25
CA THR A 92 -0.33 -2.00 -0.69
C THR A 92 -0.08 -0.72 -1.46
N VAL A 93 -1.11 0.14 -1.57
CA VAL A 93 -0.98 1.45 -2.21
C VAL A 93 -0.65 2.48 -1.14
N GLU A 94 0.40 3.27 -1.36
CA GLU A 94 0.73 4.42 -0.53
C GLU A 94 -0.48 5.37 -0.51
N LYS A 95 -0.96 5.70 0.69
CA LYS A 95 -2.02 6.69 0.84
C LYS A 95 -1.45 8.04 0.43
N ASP A 96 -2.19 8.78 -0.43
CA ASP A 96 -1.81 10.14 -0.76
C ASP A 96 -1.63 10.96 0.52
N LYS A 97 -0.50 11.64 0.63
CA LYS A 97 -0.32 12.62 1.69
C LYS A 97 -1.29 13.77 1.47
N LYS A 98 -1.93 14.15 2.57
CA LYS A 98 -2.88 15.25 2.61
C LYS A 98 -2.35 16.35 3.49
N TYR A 99 -2.70 17.58 3.14
CA TYR A 99 -2.17 18.76 3.79
C TYR A 99 -3.27 19.80 4.00
N ASN A 100 -3.22 20.45 5.16
CA ASN A 100 -3.91 21.72 5.37
C ASN A 100 -2.95 22.83 4.93
N VAL A 101 -3.37 23.69 4.00
CA VAL A 101 -2.50 24.74 3.44
C VAL A 101 -2.97 26.11 3.92
N LYS A 102 -2.08 26.87 4.56
CA LYS A 102 -2.39 28.21 5.09
C LYS A 102 -2.41 29.26 4.00
N VAL A 103 -3.35 30.19 4.12
CA VAL A 103 -3.35 31.40 3.30
C VAL A 103 -2.28 32.37 3.83
N PRO A 104 -1.33 32.84 2.99
CA PRO A 104 -0.31 33.77 3.43
C PRO A 104 -0.90 35.06 4.00
N TYR A 105 -0.31 35.56 5.09
CA TYR A 105 -0.70 36.82 5.74
C TYR A 105 -2.13 36.85 6.32
N ALA A 106 -2.82 35.72 6.38
CA ALA A 106 -4.17 35.61 6.94
C ALA A 106 -4.20 34.61 8.10
N ASP A 107 -4.46 35.10 9.30
CA ASP A 107 -4.60 34.24 10.47
C ASP A 107 -5.85 33.36 10.36
N TYR A 108 -5.71 32.10 10.80
CA TYR A 108 -6.80 31.13 10.85
C TYR A 108 -7.49 30.87 9.49
N THR A 109 -6.84 31.20 8.37
CA THR A 109 -7.43 31.04 7.04
C THR A 109 -6.67 30.00 6.24
N TRP A 110 -7.41 29.07 5.65
CA TRP A 110 -6.87 27.89 4.98
C TRP A 110 -7.48 27.74 3.60
N TYR A 111 -6.69 27.20 2.67
CA TYR A 111 -7.19 26.82 1.36
C TYR A 111 -7.98 25.52 1.44
N LEU A 112 -9.03 25.42 0.63
CA LEU A 112 -9.80 24.21 0.43
C LEU A 112 -10.18 24.05 -1.03
N LYS A 113 -10.46 22.80 -1.42
CA LYS A 113 -11.02 22.45 -2.72
C LYS A 113 -12.52 22.23 -2.58
N THR A 114 -13.30 23.03 -3.28
CA THR A 114 -14.75 22.90 -3.30
C THR A 114 -15.19 21.65 -4.07
N PRO A 115 -16.42 21.14 -3.87
CA PRO A 115 -16.94 19.99 -4.63
C PRO A 115 -16.95 20.18 -6.16
N ASP A 116 -17.01 21.42 -6.66
CA ASP A 116 -16.86 21.76 -8.08
C ASP A 116 -15.39 21.85 -8.54
N GLY A 117 -14.44 21.47 -7.69
CA GLY A 117 -13.02 21.34 -7.99
C GLY A 117 -12.25 22.66 -8.08
N LYS A 118 -12.79 23.75 -7.52
CA LYS A 118 -12.16 25.06 -7.46
C LYS A 118 -11.47 25.29 -6.12
N LEU A 119 -10.57 26.25 -6.10
CA LEU A 119 -9.91 26.72 -4.89
C LEU A 119 -10.79 27.76 -4.19
N ASP A 120 -10.99 27.59 -2.90
CA ASP A 120 -11.62 28.58 -2.02
C ASP A 120 -10.85 28.66 -0.69
N THR A 121 -11.29 29.54 0.20
CA THR A 121 -10.70 29.74 1.51
C THR A 121 -11.73 29.63 2.62
N ILE A 122 -11.30 29.16 3.78
CA ILE A 122 -12.14 29.06 4.97
C ILE A 122 -11.43 29.65 6.17
N PHE A 123 -12.18 30.41 6.97
CA PHE A 123 -11.73 30.90 8.26
C PHE A 123 -12.10 29.91 9.36
N VAL A 124 -11.09 29.31 9.99
CA VAL A 124 -11.23 28.31 11.06
C VAL A 124 -10.20 28.56 12.15
N LYS A 125 -10.69 28.90 13.34
CA LYS A 125 -9.86 29.06 14.52
C LYS A 125 -9.63 27.70 15.20
N GLY A 126 -8.46 27.10 14.94
CA GLY A 126 -7.99 25.89 15.60
C GLY A 126 -8.37 24.60 14.85
N LEU A 127 -7.62 24.29 13.80
CA LEU A 127 -7.59 22.96 13.18
C LEU A 127 -6.97 21.97 14.17
N SER A 128 -7.78 21.43 15.08
CA SER A 128 -7.34 20.34 15.95
C SER A 128 -7.78 18.99 15.37
N LYS A 129 -6.86 18.01 15.41
CA LYS A 129 -6.92 16.64 14.87
C LYS A 129 -8.06 15.74 15.41
N GLY A 130 -9.04 16.28 16.15
CA GLY A 130 -10.07 15.50 16.85
C GLY A 130 -11.51 15.91 16.59
N PHE A 131 -11.76 16.93 15.78
CA PHE A 131 -13.12 17.35 15.42
C PHE A 131 -13.44 16.91 13.99
N GLY A 132 -13.91 15.67 13.84
CA GLY A 132 -14.38 15.07 12.59
C GLY A 132 -15.65 15.75 12.05
N GLY A 133 -15.51 16.99 11.57
CA GLY A 133 -16.61 17.78 11.03
C GLY A 133 -16.18 18.92 10.10
N TYR A 134 -14.92 18.93 9.64
CA TYR A 134 -14.51 19.90 8.62
C TYR A 134 -15.16 19.55 7.28
N PRO A 135 -15.46 20.55 6.42
CA PRO A 135 -16.01 20.29 5.11
C PRO A 135 -15.05 19.42 4.30
N ASP A 136 -15.58 18.36 3.68
CA ASP A 136 -14.86 17.58 2.68
C ASP A 136 -14.17 18.55 1.70
N GLY A 137 -12.84 18.46 1.59
CA GLY A 137 -12.04 19.29 0.69
C GLY A 137 -11.07 20.28 1.35
N ILE A 138 -11.03 20.40 2.68
CA ILE A 138 -9.98 21.20 3.35
C ILE A 138 -8.58 20.57 3.23
N GLU A 139 -8.54 19.26 3.10
CA GLU A 139 -7.32 18.48 2.96
C GLU A 139 -6.92 18.39 1.49
N LEU A 140 -5.82 19.04 1.12
CA LEU A 140 -5.31 19.06 -0.24
C LEU A 140 -4.25 17.98 -0.45
N THR A 141 -4.30 17.28 -1.58
CA THR A 141 -3.21 16.38 -1.99
C THR A 141 -2.05 17.18 -2.59
N ASN A 142 -0.91 16.53 -2.81
CA ASN A 142 0.20 17.16 -3.55
C ASN A 142 -0.23 17.61 -4.96
N ASP A 143 -1.05 16.82 -5.66
CA ASP A 143 -1.59 17.18 -6.98
C ASP A 143 -2.45 18.45 -6.92
N ASP A 144 -3.28 18.59 -5.89
CA ASP A 144 -4.09 19.81 -5.70
C ASP A 144 -3.18 21.02 -5.43
N ILE A 145 -2.16 20.88 -4.58
CA ILE A 145 -1.19 21.94 -4.27
C ILE A 145 -0.45 22.39 -5.54
N GLU A 146 0.00 21.46 -6.38
CA GLU A 146 0.67 21.77 -7.64
C GLU A 146 -0.29 22.45 -8.62
N LYS A 147 -1.49 21.89 -8.80
CA LYS A 147 -2.53 22.43 -9.70
C LYS A 147 -2.91 23.86 -9.35
N PHE A 148 -2.98 24.20 -8.07
CA PHE A 148 -3.35 25.53 -7.60
C PHE A 148 -2.15 26.47 -7.38
N GLY A 149 -0.92 26.01 -7.60
CA GLY A 149 0.29 26.83 -7.44
C GLY A 149 0.58 27.23 -5.98
N LEU A 150 0.25 26.35 -5.03
CA LEU A 150 0.37 26.61 -3.59
C LEU A 150 1.69 26.08 -2.99
N GLN A 151 2.70 25.84 -3.83
CA GLN A 151 3.95 25.18 -3.40
C GLN A 151 4.73 25.98 -2.35
N ASP A 152 4.65 27.32 -2.41
CA ASP A 152 5.32 28.23 -1.48
C ASP A 152 4.51 28.52 -0.20
N CYS A 153 3.29 27.99 -0.09
CA CYS A 153 2.44 28.20 1.08
C CYS A 153 2.85 27.28 2.23
N GLU A 154 2.69 27.78 3.47
CA GLU A 154 2.89 26.96 4.66
C GLU A 154 1.84 25.85 4.70
N LYS A 155 2.27 24.61 4.90
CA LYS A 155 1.41 23.43 4.91
C LYS A 155 1.67 22.56 6.12
N GLU A 156 0.59 21.98 6.66
CA GLU A 156 0.63 21.04 7.78
C GLU A 156 0.16 19.68 7.28
N GLU A 157 1.00 18.65 7.42
CA GLU A 157 0.66 17.27 7.03
C GLU A 157 -0.45 16.72 7.93
N VAL A 158 -1.49 16.21 7.30
CA VAL A 158 -2.57 15.51 7.99
C VAL A 158 -2.15 14.05 8.13
N THR A 159 -1.64 13.69 9.30
CA THR A 159 -1.38 12.29 9.63
C THR A 159 -2.68 11.68 10.16
N ASP A 160 -3.17 10.63 9.49
CA ASP A 160 -4.15 9.69 10.05
C ASP A 160 -3.46 8.98 11.22
N ASP A 161 -3.45 9.58 12.41
CA ASP A 161 -2.99 8.89 13.61
C ASP A 161 -3.98 7.73 13.85
N GLU A 162 -3.43 6.51 13.86
CA GLU A 162 -4.10 5.20 13.85
C GLU A 162 -5.38 5.15 14.73
N GLN A 163 -6.50 4.71 14.12
CA GLN A 163 -7.64 4.14 14.84
C GLN A 163 -7.43 2.65 15.09
#